data_AF-A0A4Y3WVV5-F1
#
_entry.id   AF-A0A4Y3WVV5-F1
#
_cell.length_a   1.000
_cell.length_b   1.000
_cell.length_c   1.000
_cell.angle_alpha   90.00
_cell.angle_beta   90.00
_cell.angle_gamma   90.00
#
_symmetry.space_group_name_H-M   'P 1'
#
loop_
_entity.id
_entity.type
_entity.pdbx_description
1 polymer ?
#
loop_
_entity_poly.entity_id
_entity_poly.type
_entity_poly.pdbx_seq_one_letter_code
_entity_poly.pdbx_strand_id
1 'polypeptide(L)'
;MHADGTVSGGPMHHLRKDVAERLPGATGRIVGRILAAGAAVMILFFGLAGGNMFQANQTFAQLRDVTGGETGPLGGAGTALVFGLVLAALVGAVLVGGIASIGRVTSRLVPTMAVVYIAACLIVIGVDLPQVPAAFGAIFAGAFTGAGVAGGTIGALTVGFQRAAFSNEAGLGSAPIAHSAVRTEHPVTEGYVALLEPLSTPSSSAR
;
A
#
# COMPACT_ATOMS: atom_id res chain seq x y z
N MET A 1 19.00 13.83 -9.39
CA MET A 1 18.37 15.07 -8.89
C MET A 1 18.21 16.01 -10.06
N HIS A 2 17.05 16.64 -10.17
CA HIS A 2 16.76 17.65 -11.17
C HIS A 2 17.17 19.04 -10.66
N ALA A 3 17.22 20.02 -11.56
CA ALA A 3 17.67 21.38 -11.24
C ALA A 3 16.75 22.12 -10.23
N ASP A 4 15.51 21.67 -10.10
CA ASP A 4 14.50 22.18 -9.16
C ASP A 4 14.57 21.51 -7.76
N GLY A 5 15.55 20.63 -7.54
CA GLY A 5 15.73 19.89 -6.29
C GLY A 5 14.81 18.68 -6.14
N THR A 6 14.02 18.33 -7.16
CA THR A 6 13.21 17.11 -7.17
C THR A 6 14.06 15.89 -7.53
N VAL A 7 13.66 14.72 -7.04
CA VAL A 7 14.35 13.46 -7.30
C VAL A 7 13.37 12.50 -7.95
N SER A 8 13.75 11.93 -9.10
CA SER A 8 13.03 10.84 -9.73
C SER A 8 13.88 9.58 -9.61
N GLY A 9 13.42 8.63 -8.80
CA GLY A 9 13.96 7.29 -8.70
C GLY A 9 12.86 6.25 -8.87
N GLY A 10 13.27 4.97 -8.91
CA GLY A 10 12.35 3.85 -9.07
C GLY A 10 12.86 2.77 -10.03
N PRO A 11 12.15 1.64 -10.13
CA PRO A 11 12.59 0.46 -10.88
C PRO A 11 12.79 0.74 -12.37
N MET A 12 12.04 1.69 -12.96
CA MET A 12 12.22 2.13 -14.34
C MET A 12 13.61 2.75 -14.61
N HIS A 13 14.25 3.35 -13.61
CA HIS A 13 15.58 3.91 -13.74
C HIS A 13 16.68 2.87 -13.53
N HIS A 14 16.49 1.95 -12.57
CA HIS A 14 17.44 0.87 -12.27
C HIS A 14 17.43 -0.21 -13.36
N LEU A 15 16.24 -0.71 -13.77
CA LEU A 15 16.10 -1.72 -14.82
C LEU A 15 16.71 -1.28 -16.15
N ARG A 16 16.65 0.02 -16.48
CA ARG A 16 17.26 0.54 -17.71
C ARG A 16 18.78 0.54 -17.66
N LYS A 17 19.37 0.82 -16.50
CA LYS A 17 20.83 0.91 -16.32
C LYS A 17 21.45 -0.45 -16.05
N ASP A 18 20.93 -1.18 -15.07
CA ASP A 18 21.50 -2.44 -14.59
C ASP A 18 21.44 -3.54 -15.66
N VAL A 19 20.36 -3.59 -16.45
CA VAL A 19 20.24 -4.56 -17.56
C VAL A 19 21.19 -4.21 -18.72
N ALA A 20 21.42 -2.92 -18.97
CA ALA A 20 22.36 -2.49 -20.01
C ALA A 20 23.82 -2.70 -19.60
N GLU A 21 24.13 -2.67 -18.30
CA GLU A 21 25.46 -2.95 -17.76
C GLU A 21 25.75 -4.45 -17.67
N ARG A 22 24.75 -5.27 -17.31
CA ARG A 22 24.89 -6.74 -17.21
C ARG A 22 24.82 -7.47 -18.54
N LEU A 23 24.10 -6.94 -19.53
CA LEU A 23 24.11 -7.44 -20.91
C LEU A 23 24.77 -6.40 -21.83
N PRO A 24 26.08 -6.50 -22.08
CA PRO A 24 26.75 -5.59 -23.00
C PRO A 24 26.25 -5.80 -24.43
N GLY A 25 25.74 -4.73 -25.05
CA GLY A 25 25.31 -4.74 -26.45
C GLY A 25 24.03 -3.95 -26.72
N ALA A 26 23.59 -3.91 -27.98
CA ALA A 26 22.30 -3.32 -28.36
C ALA A 26 21.12 -4.07 -27.71
N THR A 27 21.26 -5.38 -27.51
CA THR A 27 20.26 -6.26 -26.90
C THR A 27 19.95 -5.87 -25.45
N GLY A 28 20.96 -5.65 -24.60
CA GLY A 28 20.75 -5.22 -23.20
C GLY A 28 20.07 -3.86 -23.08
N ARG A 29 20.40 -2.92 -23.96
CA ARG A 29 19.74 -1.60 -24.02
C ARG A 29 18.27 -1.69 -24.43
N ILE A 30 17.94 -2.57 -25.38
CA ILE A 30 16.55 -2.78 -25.83
C ILE A 30 15.73 -3.46 -24.73
N VAL A 31 16.23 -4.56 -24.16
CA VAL A 31 15.57 -5.31 -23.09
C VAL A 31 15.37 -4.43 -21.86
N GLY A 32 16.39 -3.70 -21.43
CA GLY A 32 16.29 -2.77 -20.30
C GLY A 32 15.25 -1.67 -20.52
N ARG A 33 15.10 -1.18 -21.76
CA ARG A 33 14.09 -0.16 -22.10
C ARG A 33 12.67 -0.73 -22.10
N ILE A 34 12.47 -1.95 -22.59
CA ILE A 34 11.18 -2.64 -22.57
C ILE A 34 10.76 -2.93 -21.13
N LEU A 35 11.66 -3.47 -20.30
CA LEU A 35 11.37 -3.75 -18.89
C LEU A 35 11.09 -2.48 -18.09
N ALA A 36 11.86 -1.40 -18.31
CA ALA A 36 11.61 -0.12 -17.67
C ALA A 36 10.27 0.50 -18.07
N ALA A 37 9.91 0.41 -19.36
CA ALA A 37 8.60 0.87 -19.85
C ALA A 37 7.46 0.03 -19.26
N GLY A 38 7.61 -1.30 -19.23
CA GLY A 38 6.65 -2.21 -18.61
C GLY A 38 6.44 -1.90 -17.13
N ALA A 39 7.53 -1.73 -16.38
CA ALA A 39 7.47 -1.36 -14.96
C ALA A 39 6.77 -0.01 -14.75
N ALA A 40 7.09 1.01 -15.56
CA ALA A 40 6.43 2.32 -15.47
C ALA A 40 4.92 2.25 -15.75
N VAL A 41 4.52 1.50 -16.78
CA VAL A 41 3.10 1.31 -17.11
C VAL A 41 2.38 0.55 -16.00
N MET A 42 2.96 -0.52 -15.47
CA MET A 42 2.37 -1.29 -14.38
C MET A 42 2.20 -0.45 -13.10
N ILE A 43 3.22 0.33 -12.72
CA ILE A 43 3.15 1.22 -11.55
C ILE A 43 2.10 2.32 -11.75
N LEU A 44 1.96 2.86 -12.97
CA LEU A 44 0.91 3.82 -13.29
C LEU A 44 -0.49 3.21 -13.10
N PHE A 45 -0.74 2.04 -13.69
CA PHE A 45 -2.02 1.34 -13.52
C PHE A 45 -2.28 0.94 -12.07
N PHE A 46 -1.26 0.50 -11.35
CA PHE A 46 -1.36 0.20 -9.92
C PHE A 46 -1.73 1.45 -9.13
N GLY A 47 -1.07 2.59 -9.36
CA GLY A 47 -1.39 3.85 -8.69
C GLY A 47 -2.84 4.29 -8.94
N LEU A 48 -3.33 4.18 -10.19
CA LEU A 48 -4.71 4.54 -10.51
C LEU A 48 -5.72 3.55 -9.91
N ALA A 49 -5.59 2.26 -10.24
CA ALA A 49 -6.61 1.26 -9.92
C ALA A 49 -6.46 0.69 -8.51
N GLY A 50 -5.26 0.21 -8.16
CA GLY A 50 -4.98 -0.43 -6.87
C GLY A 50 -4.83 0.57 -5.72
N GLY A 51 -4.14 1.69 -5.97
CA GLY A 51 -3.91 2.74 -4.98
C GLY A 51 -5.13 3.61 -4.73
N ASN A 52 -5.68 4.24 -5.79
CA ASN A 52 -6.74 5.24 -5.63
C ASN A 52 -8.16 4.65 -5.72
N MET A 53 -8.51 4.00 -6.83
CA MET A 53 -9.89 3.53 -7.06
C MET A 53 -10.33 2.48 -6.04
N PHE A 54 -9.49 1.47 -5.79
CA PHE A 54 -9.81 0.40 -4.85
C PHE A 54 -10.01 0.96 -3.43
N GLN A 55 -9.09 1.80 -2.95
CA GLN A 55 -9.17 2.36 -1.60
C GLN A 55 -10.35 3.32 -1.42
N ALA A 56 -10.62 4.18 -2.40
CA ALA A 56 -11.77 5.08 -2.36
C ALA A 56 -13.09 4.31 -2.33
N ASN A 57 -13.20 3.25 -3.12
CA ASN A 57 -14.39 2.40 -3.15
C ASN A 57 -14.58 1.61 -1.85
N GLN A 58 -13.50 1.03 -1.29
CA GLN A 58 -13.56 0.32 0.00
C GLN A 58 -13.95 1.27 1.14
N THR A 59 -13.40 2.48 1.16
CA THR A 59 -13.75 3.50 2.18
C THR A 59 -15.22 3.87 2.08
N PHE A 60 -15.74 4.09 0.86
CA PHE A 60 -17.16 4.38 0.66
C PHE A 60 -18.06 3.23 1.10
N ALA A 61 -17.71 1.99 0.73
CA ALA A 61 -18.48 0.81 1.11
C ALA A 61 -18.57 0.66 2.65
N GLN A 62 -17.44 0.78 3.34
CA GLN A 62 -17.39 0.74 4.81
C GLN A 62 -18.21 1.87 5.44
N LEU A 63 -18.11 3.09 4.91
CA LEU A 63 -18.86 4.23 5.43
C LEU A 63 -20.37 4.07 5.22
N ARG A 64 -20.78 3.52 4.08
CA ARG A 64 -22.18 3.18 3.79
C ARG A 64 -22.69 2.12 4.76
N ASP A 65 -21.90 1.09 5.03
CA ASP A 65 -22.31 0.00 5.92
C ASP A 65 -22.51 0.49 7.36
N VAL A 66 -21.61 1.33 7.89
CA VAL A 66 -21.74 1.89 9.25
C VAL A 66 -22.85 2.94 9.38
N THR A 67 -23.28 3.56 8.27
CA THR A 67 -24.35 4.58 8.28
C THR A 67 -25.75 4.01 8.05
N GLY A 68 -25.93 2.69 8.10
CA GLY A 68 -27.24 2.04 7.95
C GLY A 68 -27.51 1.47 6.56
N GLY A 69 -26.45 1.20 5.79
CA GLY A 69 -26.52 0.47 4.53
C GLY A 69 -27.35 1.17 3.46
N GLU A 70 -28.12 0.40 2.70
CA GLU A 70 -28.97 0.89 1.59
C GLU A 70 -30.09 1.83 2.05
N THR A 71 -30.51 1.71 3.32
CA THR A 71 -31.54 2.56 3.93
C THR A 71 -30.99 3.80 4.62
N GLY A 72 -29.66 3.91 4.75
CA GLY A 72 -28.97 5.01 5.39
C GLY A 72 -28.86 6.27 4.52
N PRO A 73 -28.36 7.39 5.08
CA PRO A 73 -28.12 8.64 4.36
C PRO A 73 -27.14 8.49 3.18
N LEU A 74 -26.33 7.42 3.16
CA LEU A 74 -25.39 7.08 2.08
C LEU A 74 -25.88 5.94 1.16
N GLY A 75 -27.16 5.56 1.24
CA GLY A 75 -27.74 4.49 0.41
C GLY A 75 -28.18 4.95 -0.99
N GLY A 76 -28.37 6.25 -1.19
CA GLY A 76 -28.87 6.80 -2.47
C GLY A 76 -27.86 6.66 -3.62
N ALA A 77 -28.34 6.41 -4.83
CA ALA A 77 -27.48 6.18 -6.02
C ALA A 77 -26.50 7.35 -6.32
N GLY A 78 -26.85 8.59 -5.96
CA GLY A 78 -25.99 9.76 -6.14
C GLY A 78 -24.95 9.99 -5.01
N THR A 79 -25.08 9.30 -3.88
CA THR A 79 -24.24 9.54 -2.69
C THR A 79 -22.79 9.12 -2.91
N ALA A 80 -22.56 8.06 -3.70
CA ALA A 80 -21.22 7.62 -4.09
C ALA A 80 -20.47 8.70 -4.86
N LEU A 81 -21.16 9.41 -5.76
CA LEU A 81 -20.56 10.49 -6.55
C LEU A 81 -20.25 11.70 -5.67
N VAL A 82 -21.15 12.07 -4.76
CA VAL A 82 -20.92 13.16 -3.80
C VAL A 82 -19.74 12.82 -2.88
N PHE A 83 -19.69 11.61 -2.33
CA PHE A 83 -18.58 11.15 -1.52
C PHE A 83 -17.25 11.19 -2.29
N GLY A 84 -17.24 10.69 -3.52
CA GLY A 84 -16.07 10.72 -4.40
C GLY A 84 -15.59 12.14 -4.68
N LEU A 85 -16.50 13.09 -4.95
CA LEU A 85 -16.16 14.50 -5.16
C LEU A 85 -15.56 15.14 -3.91
N VAL A 86 -16.14 14.89 -2.73
CA VAL A 86 -15.62 15.40 -1.46
C VAL A 86 -14.24 14.82 -1.18
N LEU A 87 -14.07 13.51 -1.34
CA LEU A 87 -12.79 12.84 -1.15
C LEU A 87 -11.73 13.39 -2.12
N ALA A 88 -12.09 13.56 -3.40
CA ALA A 88 -11.21 14.14 -4.41
C ALA A 88 -10.82 15.59 -4.08
N ALA A 89 -11.73 16.40 -3.56
CA ALA A 89 -11.43 17.77 -3.13
C ALA A 89 -10.44 17.80 -1.95
N LEU A 90 -10.65 16.94 -0.94
CA LEU A 90 -9.76 16.83 0.22
C LEU A 90 -8.35 16.36 -0.19
N VAL A 91 -8.27 15.30 -0.99
CA VAL A 91 -6.99 14.79 -1.50
C VAL A 91 -6.33 15.82 -2.42
N GLY A 92 -7.10 16.45 -3.31
CA GLY A 92 -6.63 17.51 -4.20
C GLY A 92 -6.00 18.68 -3.44
N ALA A 93 -6.61 19.12 -2.34
CA ALA A 93 -6.05 20.18 -1.49
C ALA A 93 -4.68 19.80 -0.92
N VAL A 94 -4.45 18.54 -0.56
CA VAL A 94 -3.15 18.05 -0.09
C VAL A 94 -2.13 17.99 -1.24
N LEU A 95 -2.56 17.51 -2.41
CA LEU A 95 -1.71 17.33 -3.60
C LEU A 95 -1.21 18.64 -4.20
N VAL A 96 -2.01 19.72 -4.16
CA VAL A 96 -1.61 21.05 -4.69
C VAL A 96 -0.32 21.56 -4.03
N GLY A 97 -0.08 21.21 -2.76
CA GLY A 97 1.15 21.59 -2.05
C GLY A 97 2.38 20.72 -2.35
N GLY A 98 2.28 19.75 -3.26
CA GLY A 98 3.38 18.88 -3.68
C GLY A 98 3.87 17.91 -2.59
N ILE A 99 5.04 17.30 -2.80
CA ILE A 99 5.58 16.23 -1.94
C ILE A 99 5.81 16.67 -0.49
N ALA A 100 6.15 17.95 -0.27
CA ALA A 100 6.33 18.51 1.07
C ALA A 100 5.02 18.64 1.86
N SER A 101 3.90 18.93 1.17
CA SER A 101 2.56 18.95 1.77
C SER A 101 2.11 17.54 2.13
N ILE A 102 2.28 16.59 1.19
CA ILE A 102 1.95 15.18 1.40
C ILE A 102 2.69 14.64 2.62
N GLY A 103 4.01 14.82 2.70
CA GLY A 103 4.80 14.37 3.84
C GLY A 103 4.36 15.00 5.18
N ARG A 104 3.97 16.28 5.18
CA ARG A 104 3.50 16.99 6.40
C ARG A 104 2.15 16.47 6.91
N VAL A 105 1.24 16.12 6.01
CA VAL A 105 -0.06 15.56 6.37
C VAL A 105 0.09 14.11 6.81
N THR A 106 0.77 13.29 6.00
CA THR A 106 1.00 11.87 6.27
C THR A 106 1.76 11.63 7.57
N SER A 107 2.77 12.45 7.89
CA SER A 107 3.55 12.33 9.14
C SER A 107 2.72 12.52 10.42
N ARG A 108 1.59 13.22 10.35
CA ARG A 108 0.64 13.33 11.48
C ARG A 108 -0.46 12.30 11.41
N LEU A 109 -0.96 12.04 10.20
CA LEU A 109 -2.09 11.15 9.96
C LEU A 109 -1.73 9.69 10.26
N VAL A 110 -0.58 9.20 9.78
CA VAL A 110 -0.18 7.79 9.95
C VAL A 110 -0.04 7.38 11.42
N PRO A 111 0.68 8.12 12.29
CA PRO A 111 0.77 7.75 13.70
C PRO A 111 -0.58 7.83 14.41
N THR A 112 -1.41 8.82 14.07
CA THR A 112 -2.74 8.97 14.66
C THR A 112 -3.64 7.78 14.28
N MET A 113 -3.61 7.38 13.01
CA MET A 113 -4.33 6.21 12.51
C MET A 113 -3.92 4.93 13.25
N ALA A 114 -2.62 4.72 13.42
CA ALA A 114 -2.08 3.56 14.13
C ALA A 114 -2.58 3.50 15.58
N VAL A 115 -2.52 4.61 16.31
CA VAL A 115 -2.98 4.68 17.70
C VAL A 115 -4.47 4.39 17.81
N VAL A 116 -5.30 5.00 16.97
CA VAL A 116 -6.75 4.78 16.96
C VAL A 116 -7.08 3.32 16.65
N TYR A 117 -6.41 2.73 15.65
CA TYR A 117 -6.63 1.35 15.26
C TYR A 117 -6.25 0.37 16.37
N ILE A 118 -5.05 0.50 16.94
CA ILE A 118 -4.59 -0.35 18.04
C ILE A 118 -5.50 -0.22 19.25
N ALA A 119 -5.90 1.01 19.62
CA ALA A 119 -6.83 1.23 20.72
C ALA A 119 -8.18 0.54 20.48
N ALA A 120 -8.75 0.66 19.28
CA ALA A 120 -9.99 -0.02 18.93
C ALA A 120 -9.86 -1.55 19.00
N CYS A 121 -8.77 -2.13 18.48
CA CYS A 121 -8.50 -3.56 18.57
C CYS A 121 -8.37 -4.02 20.03
N LEU A 122 -7.65 -3.28 20.87
CA LEU A 122 -7.50 -3.61 22.29
C LEU A 122 -8.84 -3.54 23.04
N ILE A 123 -9.71 -2.59 22.70
CA ILE A 123 -11.06 -2.49 23.27
C ILE A 123 -11.88 -3.72 22.88
N VAL A 124 -11.92 -4.09 21.60
CA VAL A 124 -12.67 -5.27 21.12
C VAL A 124 -12.15 -6.55 21.77
N ILE A 125 -10.84 -6.74 21.81
CA ILE A 125 -10.21 -7.90 22.47
C ILE A 125 -10.53 -7.90 23.97
N GLY A 126 -10.55 -6.73 24.62
CA GLY A 126 -10.87 -6.61 26.04
C GLY A 126 -12.32 -6.97 26.36
N VAL A 127 -13.27 -6.59 25.49
CA VAL A 127 -14.70 -6.90 25.63
C VAL A 127 -14.99 -8.39 25.41
N ASP A 128 -14.33 -9.01 24.42
CA ASP A 128 -14.53 -10.41 24.04
C ASP A 128 -13.36 -11.33 24.44
N LEU A 129 -12.67 -11.01 25.54
CA LEU A 129 -11.46 -11.71 26.00
C LEU A 129 -11.61 -13.24 26.09
N PRO A 130 -12.74 -13.82 26.55
CA PRO A 130 -12.93 -15.26 26.60
C PRO A 130 -12.93 -15.95 25.23
N GLN A 131 -13.19 -15.22 24.14
CA GLN A 131 -13.26 -15.77 22.78
C GLN A 131 -11.89 -15.78 22.09
N VAL A 132 -10.89 -15.10 22.65
CA VAL A 132 -9.53 -15.00 22.09
C VAL A 132 -8.88 -16.38 21.89
N PRO A 133 -8.90 -17.33 22.86
CA PRO A 133 -8.32 -18.65 22.66
C PRO A 133 -9.02 -19.44 21.53
N ALA A 134 -10.35 -19.30 21.42
CA ALA A 134 -11.12 -19.94 20.37
C ALA A 134 -10.78 -19.37 18.98
N ALA A 135 -10.53 -18.06 18.88
CA ALA A 135 -10.08 -17.41 17.66
C ALA A 135 -8.71 -17.95 17.20
N PHE A 136 -7.74 -18.11 18.11
CA PHE A 136 -6.46 -18.76 17.79
C PHE A 136 -6.67 -20.20 17.30
N GLY A 137 -7.53 -20.97 17.97
CA GLY A 137 -7.90 -22.32 17.52
C GLY A 137 -8.48 -22.35 16.12
N ALA A 138 -9.36 -21.39 15.78
CA ALA A 138 -9.95 -21.25 14.45
C ALA A 138 -8.91 -20.89 13.37
N ILE A 139 -7.89 -20.08 13.70
CA ILE A 139 -6.79 -19.74 12.77
C ILE A 139 -5.99 -21.00 12.42
N PHE A 140 -5.57 -21.79 13.41
CA PHE A 140 -4.82 -23.03 13.17
C PHE A 140 -5.69 -24.08 12.48
N ALA A 141 -6.93 -24.27 12.92
CA ALA A 141 -7.85 -25.21 12.29
C ALA A 141 -8.10 -24.82 10.82
N GLY A 142 -8.39 -23.56 10.54
CA GLY A 142 -8.63 -23.02 9.19
C GLY A 142 -7.40 -23.15 8.27
N ALA A 143 -6.19 -22.94 8.81
CA ALA A 143 -4.95 -23.10 8.07
C ALA A 143 -4.63 -24.57 7.70
N PHE A 144 -5.07 -25.54 8.51
CA PHE A 144 -4.69 -26.96 8.39
C PHE A 144 -5.87 -27.94 8.21
N THR A 145 -6.99 -27.52 7.62
CA THR A 145 -8.14 -28.43 7.35
C THR A 145 -7.83 -29.48 6.25
N GLY A 146 -8.54 -30.62 6.28
CA GLY A 146 -8.44 -31.68 5.25
C GLY A 146 -8.91 -31.27 3.84
N ALA A 147 -9.89 -30.36 3.74
CA ALA A 147 -10.24 -29.67 2.49
C ALA A 147 -9.12 -28.73 2.01
N GLY A 148 -8.32 -28.23 2.95
CA GLY A 148 -7.06 -27.57 2.72
C GLY A 148 -6.03 -28.50 2.06
N VAL A 149 -5.77 -29.67 2.64
CA VAL A 149 -4.69 -30.57 2.18
C VAL A 149 -4.87 -31.08 0.74
N ALA A 150 -6.11 -31.21 0.23
CA ALA A 150 -6.38 -31.63 -1.15
C ALA A 150 -6.35 -30.50 -2.21
N GLY A 151 -6.12 -29.24 -1.81
CA GLY A 151 -6.04 -28.08 -2.73
C GLY A 151 -6.39 -26.73 -2.10
N GLY A 152 -7.13 -26.73 -0.98
CA GLY A 152 -7.51 -25.51 -0.25
C GLY A 152 -6.37 -24.84 0.54
N THR A 153 -5.29 -25.53 0.89
CA THR A 153 -4.12 -24.98 1.59
C THR A 153 -3.34 -24.11 0.63
N ILE A 154 -3.13 -24.58 -0.59
CA ILE A 154 -2.53 -23.76 -1.66
C ILE A 154 -3.41 -22.56 -1.96
N GLY A 155 -4.74 -22.72 -2.00
CA GLY A 155 -5.69 -21.61 -2.17
C GLY A 155 -5.64 -20.58 -1.03
N ALA A 156 -5.71 -21.02 0.22
CA ALA A 156 -5.65 -20.17 1.41
C ALA A 156 -4.30 -19.46 1.54
N LEU A 157 -3.19 -20.17 1.25
CA LEU A 157 -1.85 -19.58 1.19
C LEU A 157 -1.73 -18.58 0.06
N THR A 158 -2.28 -18.87 -1.13
CA THR A 158 -2.25 -17.95 -2.27
C THR A 158 -3.00 -16.66 -1.94
N VAL A 159 -4.21 -16.76 -1.39
CA VAL A 159 -4.99 -15.58 -0.96
C VAL A 159 -4.28 -14.84 0.17
N GLY A 160 -3.68 -15.56 1.12
CA GLY A 160 -2.89 -14.99 2.21
C GLY A 160 -1.68 -14.20 1.71
N PHE A 161 -0.87 -14.81 0.84
CA PHE A 161 0.29 -14.16 0.22
C PHE A 161 -0.10 -13.00 -0.67
N GLN A 162 -1.17 -13.13 -1.46
CA GLN A 162 -1.68 -12.02 -2.28
C GLN A 162 -2.05 -10.84 -1.39
N ARG A 163 -2.88 -11.05 -0.36
CA ARG A 163 -3.26 -9.96 0.55
C ARG A 163 -2.07 -9.37 1.31
N ALA A 164 -1.14 -10.21 1.76
CA ALA A 164 0.07 -9.75 2.44
C ALA A 164 0.95 -8.91 1.52
N ALA A 165 1.21 -9.37 0.30
CA ALA A 165 1.99 -8.67 -0.72
C ALA A 165 1.35 -7.35 -1.16
N PHE A 166 0.01 -7.30 -1.23
CA PHE A 166 -0.71 -6.05 -1.49
C PHE A 166 -0.65 -5.08 -0.31
N SER A 167 -0.67 -5.56 0.93
CA SER A 167 -0.67 -4.69 2.12
C SER A 167 0.70 -4.09 2.45
N ASN A 168 1.80 -4.77 2.11
CA ASN A 168 3.17 -4.30 2.37
C ASN A 168 3.88 -3.78 1.12
N GLU A 169 3.16 -3.68 -0.01
CA GLU A 169 3.68 -3.31 -1.32
C GLU A 169 4.91 -4.14 -1.78
N ALA A 170 5.09 -5.36 -1.25
CA ALA A 170 6.24 -6.20 -1.56
C ALA A 170 6.21 -6.63 -3.02
N GLY A 171 7.27 -6.30 -3.76
CA GLY A 171 7.43 -6.67 -5.17
C GLY A 171 6.70 -5.75 -6.17
N LEU A 172 5.97 -4.73 -5.72
CA LEU A 172 5.32 -3.74 -6.59
C LEU A 172 6.30 -2.68 -7.13
N GLY A 173 7.42 -2.46 -6.45
CA GLY A 173 8.47 -1.52 -6.89
C GLY A 173 8.12 -0.04 -6.71
N SER A 174 7.06 0.27 -5.95
CA SER A 174 6.64 1.62 -5.56
C SER A 174 7.48 2.20 -4.41
N ALA A 175 7.82 1.40 -3.39
CA ALA A 175 8.62 1.85 -2.24
C ALA A 175 9.95 2.55 -2.62
N PRO A 176 10.75 2.04 -3.58
CA PRO A 176 11.96 2.73 -4.04
C PRO A 176 11.71 4.12 -4.62
N ILE A 177 10.51 4.41 -5.14
CA ILE A 177 10.15 5.74 -5.65
C ILE A 177 10.07 6.73 -4.48
N ALA A 178 9.42 6.34 -3.38
CA ALA A 178 9.30 7.17 -2.19
C ALA A 178 10.66 7.38 -1.49
N HIS A 179 11.43 6.30 -1.26
CA HIS A 179 12.75 6.40 -0.64
C HIS A 179 13.76 7.19 -1.48
N SER A 180 13.61 7.20 -2.81
CA SER A 180 14.49 8.00 -3.67
C SER A 180 14.32 9.52 -3.49
N ALA A 181 13.20 9.97 -2.91
CA ALA A 181 12.95 11.38 -2.64
C ALA A 181 13.59 11.86 -1.32
N VAL A 182 14.04 10.95 -0.45
CA VAL A 182 14.66 11.27 0.83
C VAL A 182 16.10 11.76 0.62
N ARG A 183 16.49 12.79 1.38
CA ARG A 183 17.86 13.31 1.37
C ARG A 183 18.71 12.54 2.38
N THR A 184 19.30 11.43 1.94
CA THR A 184 20.24 10.66 2.75
C THR A 184 21.67 10.77 2.21
N GLU A 185 22.65 10.89 3.11
CA GLU A 185 24.08 10.82 2.76
C GLU A 185 24.56 9.36 2.58
N HIS A 186 23.81 8.40 3.16
CA HIS A 186 24.14 6.98 3.15
C HIS A 186 22.94 6.17 2.63
N PRO A 187 22.94 5.76 1.35
CA PRO A 187 21.83 5.02 0.73
C PRO A 187 21.47 3.72 1.46
N VAL A 188 22.45 3.11 2.15
CA VAL A 188 22.27 1.88 2.93
C VAL A 188 21.31 2.09 4.11
N THR A 189 21.29 3.27 4.71
CA THR A 189 20.38 3.60 5.83
C THR A 189 18.92 3.54 5.39
N GLU A 190 18.60 4.09 4.23
CA GLU A 190 17.25 3.99 3.64
C GLU A 190 16.89 2.54 3.29
N GLY A 191 17.88 1.73 2.89
CA GLY A 191 17.67 0.29 2.70
C GLY A 191 17.24 -0.42 3.99
N TYR A 192 17.82 -0.08 5.14
CA TYR A 192 17.40 -0.64 6.42
C TYR A 192 16.00 -0.16 6.84
N VAL A 193 15.67 1.11 6.57
CA VAL A 193 14.32 1.64 6.82
C VAL A 193 13.30 0.89 5.96
N ALA A 194 13.55 0.73 4.66
CA ALA A 194 12.68 0.01 3.73
C ALA A 194 12.45 -1.45 4.17
N LEU A 195 13.45 -2.10 4.76
CA LEU A 195 13.32 -3.47 5.30
C LEU A 195 12.45 -3.55 6.55
N LEU A 196 12.31 -2.46 7.31
CA LEU A 196 11.45 -2.40 8.49
C LEU A 196 9.99 -2.11 8.13
N GLU A 197 9.69 -1.54 6.96
CA GLU A 197 8.32 -1.22 6.54
C GLU A 197 7.31 -2.38 6.64
N PRO A 198 7.66 -3.64 6.27
CA PRO A 198 6.76 -4.78 6.42
C PRO A 198 6.49 -5.16 7.89
N LEU A 199 7.39 -4.80 8.80
CA LEU A 199 7.25 -5.06 10.24
C LEU A 199 6.55 -3.89 10.95
N SER A 200 6.81 -2.66 10.49
CA SER A 200 6.42 -1.42 11.15
C SER A 200 5.37 -0.63 10.37
N THR A 201 4.45 -1.28 9.67
CA THR A 201 3.36 -0.60 8.94
C THR A 201 2.40 0.25 9.82
N PRO A 202 2.63 0.49 11.13
CA PRO A 202 2.07 1.66 11.81
C PRO A 202 3.08 2.76 12.21
N SER A 203 4.40 2.56 12.11
CA SER A 203 5.38 3.55 12.61
C SER A 203 6.76 3.46 11.95
N SER A 204 6.99 4.20 10.87
CA SER A 204 8.24 4.96 10.71
C SER A 204 8.15 5.88 9.50
N SER A 205 7.81 7.15 9.75
CA SER A 205 8.33 8.21 8.89
C SER A 205 9.80 8.33 9.24
N ALA A 206 10.69 7.76 8.42
CA ALA A 206 12.08 8.16 8.42
C ALA A 206 12.15 9.68 8.19
N ARG A 207 12.96 10.32 9.01
CA ARG A 207 13.36 11.72 8.87
C ARG A 207 14.63 11.77 8.05
#